data_AF-A0A7C8ZU24-F1
#
_entry.id   AF-A0A7C8ZU24-F1
#
_cell.length_a   1.000
_cell.length_b   1.000
_cell.length_c   1.000
_cell.angle_alpha   90.00
_cell.angle_beta   90.00
_cell.angle_gamma   90.00
#
_symmetry.space_group_name_H-M   'P 1'
#
loop_
_entity.id
_entity.type
_entity.pdbx_description
1 polymer ?
#
loop_
_entity_poly.entity_id
_entity_poly.type
_entity_poly.pdbx_seq_one_letter_code
_entity_poly.pdbx_strand_id
1 'polypeptide(L)'
;DAIIKAQGLPTSSGGMVVNMEWGNFWSSHLPRTSYDIELDAQSPNPNDQGFEKMISGMYLGEIVRRVILRMSLESDIFGPVSPSLCEAFILSTLVMAAMHEDDSPDLNVVARTLNDVLGT
;
A
#
# COMPACT_ATOMS: atom_id res chain seq x y z
N ASP A 1 -17.38 12.04 -14.90
CA ASP A 1 -18.67 12.54 -14.37
C ASP A 1 -18.46 13.41 -13.15
N ALA A 2 -19.14 14.56 -13.08
CA ALA A 2 -19.07 15.42 -11.90
C ALA A 2 -20.04 14.90 -10.83
N ILE A 3 -19.55 14.73 -9.60
CA ILE A 3 -20.39 14.39 -8.44
C ILE A 3 -21.37 15.55 -8.21
N ILE A 4 -22.67 15.26 -8.24
CA ILE A 4 -23.72 16.24 -7.94
C ILE A 4 -23.52 16.69 -6.49
N LYS A 5 -23.16 17.97 -6.30
CA LYS A 5 -23.02 18.55 -4.96
C LYS A 5 -24.38 18.56 -4.27
N ALA A 6 -24.45 18.01 -3.07
CA ALA A 6 -25.64 18.13 -2.23
C ALA A 6 -25.96 19.61 -2.03
N GLN A 7 -27.17 20.03 -2.40
CA GLN A 7 -27.70 21.35 -2.07
C GLN A 7 -28.08 21.33 -0.59
N GLY A 8 -27.08 21.39 0.28
CA GLY A 8 -27.29 21.47 1.72
C GLY A 8 -28.12 22.70 2.10
N LEU A 9 -28.69 22.67 3.32
CA LEU A 9 -29.34 23.86 3.89
C LEU A 9 -28.31 25.01 3.97
N PRO A 10 -28.72 26.27 3.73
CA PRO A 10 -27.82 27.41 3.87
C PRO A 10 -27.20 27.41 5.27
N THR A 11 -25.89 27.22 5.35
CA THR A 11 -25.17 27.28 6.62
C THR A 11 -25.01 28.74 7.04
N SER A 12 -25.49 29.09 8.24
CA SER A 12 -25.35 30.44 8.81
C SER A 12 -23.90 30.82 9.14
N SER A 13 -22.96 29.88 9.04
CA SER A 13 -21.53 30.07 9.36
C SER A 13 -20.68 30.62 8.20
N GLY A 14 -21.19 30.64 6.97
CA GLY A 14 -20.43 31.06 5.77
C GLY A 14 -19.34 30.08 5.30
N GLY A 15 -19.16 28.92 5.96
CA GLY A 15 -18.20 27.88 5.58
C GLY A 15 -18.82 26.79 4.69
N MET A 16 -18.02 26.19 3.81
CA MET A 16 -18.42 25.08 2.93
C MET A 16 -17.49 23.88 3.13
N VAL A 17 -18.06 22.71 3.42
CA VAL A 17 -17.31 21.45 3.40
C VAL A 17 -17.01 21.08 1.95
N VAL A 18 -15.74 20.82 1.66
CA VAL A 18 -15.28 20.39 0.34
C VAL A 18 -14.84 18.93 0.45
N ASN A 19 -15.56 18.05 -0.23
CA ASN A 19 -15.04 16.72 -0.53
C ASN A 19 -13.97 16.86 -1.62
N MET A 20 -12.72 16.59 -1.27
CA MET A 20 -11.59 16.78 -2.19
C MET A 20 -11.41 15.62 -3.16
N GLU A 21 -11.87 14.41 -2.81
CA GLU A 21 -11.56 13.17 -3.56
C GLU A 21 -10.08 13.08 -3.96
N TRP A 22 -9.19 13.51 -3.05
CA TRP A 22 -7.77 13.71 -3.30
C TRP A 22 -6.96 12.42 -3.51
N GLY A 23 -7.58 11.24 -3.40
CA GLY A 23 -6.95 9.97 -3.77
C GLY A 23 -6.48 9.96 -5.23
N ASN A 24 -7.12 10.77 -6.09
CA ASN A 24 -6.76 10.91 -7.50
C ASN A 24 -5.75 12.05 -7.79
N PHE A 25 -5.16 12.66 -6.76
CA PHE A 25 -4.21 13.76 -6.93
C PHE A 25 -2.88 13.31 -7.55
N TRP A 26 -2.56 13.65 -8.81
CA TRP A 26 -1.22 13.47 -9.40
C TRP A 26 -0.35 14.72 -9.41
N SER A 27 0.94 14.49 -9.21
CA SER A 27 2.01 15.44 -9.44
C SER A 27 3.28 14.70 -9.87
N SER A 28 4.04 15.29 -10.79
CA SER A 28 5.39 14.80 -11.14
C SER A 28 6.37 14.85 -9.97
N HIS A 29 6.01 15.54 -8.88
CA HIS A 29 6.80 15.63 -7.65
C HIS A 29 6.50 14.50 -6.65
N LEU A 30 5.51 13.64 -6.92
CA LEU A 30 5.29 12.45 -6.08
C LEU A 30 6.44 11.47 -6.27
N PRO A 31 7.07 10.98 -5.18
CA PRO A 31 8.25 10.12 -5.24
C PRO A 31 7.85 8.67 -5.57
N ARG A 32 7.30 8.43 -6.76
CA ARG A 32 6.91 7.09 -7.19
C ARG A 32 8.14 6.25 -7.49
N THR A 33 8.20 5.08 -6.87
CA THR A 33 9.18 4.04 -7.14
C THR A 33 8.72 3.15 -8.29
N SER A 34 9.58 2.24 -8.76
CA SER A 34 9.18 1.20 -9.70
C SER A 34 8.08 0.29 -9.13
N TYR A 35 8.05 0.08 -7.81
CA TYR A 35 7.02 -0.72 -7.14
C TYR A 35 5.65 -0.07 -7.21
N ASP A 36 5.56 1.26 -7.04
CA ASP A 36 4.32 2.01 -7.16
C ASP A 36 3.80 1.97 -8.60
N ILE A 37 4.70 2.09 -9.58
CA ILE A 37 4.36 2.05 -11.01
C ILE A 37 3.82 0.67 -11.40
N GLU A 38 4.49 -0.41 -10.94
CA GLU A 38 4.03 -1.77 -11.21
C GLU A 38 2.72 -2.11 -10.50
N LEU A 39 2.54 -1.64 -9.25
CA LEU A 39 1.31 -1.80 -8.50
C LEU A 39 0.14 -1.10 -9.23
N ASP A 40 0.34 0.14 -9.67
CA ASP A 40 -0.67 0.87 -10.42
C ASP A 40 -1.02 0.18 -11.74
N ALA A 41 -0.02 -0.25 -12.50
CA ALA A 41 -0.21 -0.94 -13.78
C ALA A 41 -0.97 -2.28 -13.65
N GLN A 42 -0.82 -2.98 -12.52
CA GLN A 42 -1.49 -4.26 -12.25
C GLN A 42 -2.81 -4.10 -11.47
N SER A 43 -3.16 -2.88 -11.07
CA SER A 43 -4.40 -2.61 -10.35
C SER A 43 -5.62 -2.69 -11.29
N PRO A 44 -6.85 -2.88 -10.74
CA PRO A 44 -8.07 -2.86 -11.54
C PRO A 44 -8.33 -1.52 -12.26
N ASN A 45 -7.73 -0.44 -11.78
CA ASN A 45 -7.93 0.93 -12.25
C ASN A 45 -6.58 1.65 -12.49
N PRO A 46 -5.78 1.25 -13.50
CA PRO A 46 -4.47 1.86 -13.75
C PRO A 46 -4.58 3.36 -14.05
N ASN A 47 -3.64 4.15 -13.53
CA ASN A 47 -3.59 5.62 -13.61
C ASN A 47 -4.69 6.38 -12.86
N ASP A 48 -5.61 5.69 -12.17
CA ASP A 48 -6.55 6.27 -11.22
C ASP A 48 -6.10 6.00 -9.79
N GLN A 49 -6.49 6.83 -8.83
CA GLN A 49 -6.27 6.62 -7.39
C GLN A 49 -4.80 6.40 -6.96
N GLY A 50 -3.80 6.66 -7.80
CA GLY A 50 -2.36 6.70 -7.51
C GLY A 50 -1.92 7.37 -6.20
N PHE A 51 -2.53 8.45 -5.70
CA PHE A 51 -2.14 9.03 -4.41
C PHE A 51 -2.66 8.13 -3.28
N GLU A 52 -3.91 7.67 -3.40
CA GLU A 52 -4.47 6.64 -2.53
C GLU A 52 -3.66 5.33 -2.58
N LYS A 53 -3.15 4.92 -3.74
CA LYS A 53 -2.28 3.76 -3.90
C LYS A 53 -0.93 3.90 -3.21
N MET A 54 -0.41 5.12 -3.12
CA MET A 54 0.85 5.39 -2.43
C MET A 54 0.70 5.46 -0.90
N ILE A 55 -0.46 5.82 -0.37
CA ILE A 55 -0.60 6.16 1.06
C ILE A 55 -1.56 5.26 1.84
N SER A 56 -2.52 4.62 1.18
CA SER A 56 -3.61 3.95 1.89
C SER A 56 -3.23 2.55 2.35
N GLY A 57 -3.84 2.13 3.46
CA GLY A 57 -3.62 0.81 4.04
C GLY A 57 -4.06 -0.36 3.16
N MET A 58 -4.73 -0.14 2.03
CA MET A 58 -4.98 -1.20 1.06
C MET A 58 -3.69 -1.62 0.34
N TYR A 59 -2.74 -0.70 0.11
CA TYR A 59 -1.62 -0.90 -0.80
C TYR A 59 -0.24 -0.90 -0.14
N LEU A 60 -0.08 -0.36 1.07
CA LEU A 60 1.22 -0.30 1.75
C LEU A 60 1.85 -1.70 1.94
N GLY A 61 1.05 -2.67 2.40
CA GLY A 61 1.53 -4.06 2.52
C GLY A 61 1.90 -4.70 1.17
N GLU A 62 1.20 -4.34 0.09
CA GLU A 62 1.50 -4.82 -1.27
C GLU A 62 2.81 -4.22 -1.81
N ILE A 63 3.14 -2.97 -1.49
CA ILE A 63 4.45 -2.38 -1.79
C ILE A 63 5.55 -3.16 -1.06
N VAL A 64 5.38 -3.46 0.23
CA VAL A 64 6.35 -4.26 1.00
C VAL A 64 6.52 -5.66 0.41
N ARG A 65 5.44 -6.33 0.01
CA ARG A 65 5.49 -7.63 -0.67
C ARG A 65 6.35 -7.57 -1.94
N ARG A 66 6.17 -6.54 -2.77
CA ARG A 66 6.93 -6.37 -4.02
C ARG A 66 8.43 -6.16 -3.75
N VAL A 67 8.77 -5.41 -2.71
CA VAL A 67 10.17 -5.23 -2.28
C VAL A 67 10.76 -6.56 -1.83
N ILE A 68 10.08 -7.30 -0.95
CA ILE A 68 10.55 -8.61 -0.45
C ILE A 68 10.70 -9.61 -1.61
N LEU A 69 9.71 -9.72 -2.49
CA LEU A 69 9.79 -10.59 -3.66
C LEU A 69 10.98 -10.24 -4.54
N ARG A 70 11.25 -8.95 -4.77
CA ARG A 70 12.43 -8.52 -5.53
C ARG A 70 13.73 -8.93 -4.84
N MET A 71 13.83 -8.72 -3.53
CA MET A 71 15.00 -9.13 -2.76
C MET A 71 15.22 -10.64 -2.79
N SER A 72 14.18 -11.46 -2.68
CA SER A 72 14.27 -12.92 -2.76
C SER A 72 14.66 -13.43 -4.15
N LEU A 73 14.36 -12.67 -5.21
CA LEU A 73 14.77 -13.02 -6.57
C LEU A 73 16.22 -12.61 -6.88
N GLU A 74 16.72 -11.57 -6.21
CA GLU A 74 18.07 -11.03 -6.43
C GLU A 74 19.11 -11.56 -5.44
N SER A 75 18.68 -12.20 -4.35
CA SER A 75 19.56 -12.65 -3.28
C SER A 75 19.01 -13.86 -2.54
N ASP A 76 19.90 -14.67 -1.97
CA ASP A 76 19.55 -15.86 -1.19
C ASP A 76 19.17 -15.54 0.26
N ILE A 77 18.91 -14.28 0.62
CA ILE A 77 18.64 -13.85 2.00
C ILE A 77 17.41 -14.58 2.60
N PHE A 78 16.43 -14.87 1.74
CA PHE A 78 15.19 -15.57 2.11
C PHE A 78 15.18 -17.05 1.69
N GLY A 79 16.30 -17.58 1.17
CA GLY A 79 16.35 -18.91 0.58
C GLY A 79 15.47 -19.04 -0.68
N PRO A 80 14.93 -20.23 -0.98
CA PRO A 80 14.03 -20.42 -2.12
C PRO A 80 12.80 -19.51 -2.03
N VAL A 81 12.46 -18.85 -3.14
CA VAL A 81 11.29 -17.98 -3.20
C VAL A 81 10.03 -18.77 -2.87
N SER A 82 9.35 -18.37 -1.78
CA SER A 82 8.07 -18.98 -1.42
C SER A 82 7.00 -18.67 -2.48
N PRO A 83 6.20 -19.66 -2.92
CA PRO A 83 5.09 -19.42 -3.83
C PRO A 83 4.09 -18.38 -3.32
N SER A 84 3.91 -18.24 -2.00
CA SER A 84 2.97 -17.27 -1.44
C SER A 84 3.41 -15.82 -1.67
N LEU A 85 4.72 -15.55 -1.83
CA LEU A 85 5.21 -14.22 -2.21
C LEU A 85 4.72 -13.76 -3.57
N CYS A 86 4.28 -14.67 -4.45
CA CYS A 86 3.72 -14.33 -5.75
C CYS A 86 2.24 -13.92 -5.67
N GLU A 87 1.58 -14.16 -4.54
CA GLU A 87 0.16 -13.81 -4.35
C GLU A 87 0.02 -12.33 -3.99
N ALA A 88 -0.64 -11.57 -4.87
CA ALA A 88 -0.90 -10.15 -4.63
C ALA A 88 -1.72 -9.96 -3.35
N PHE A 89 -1.38 -8.93 -2.57
CA PHE A 89 -2.05 -8.55 -1.33
C PHE A 89 -1.99 -9.58 -0.19
N ILE A 90 -1.11 -10.59 -0.27
CA ILE A 90 -0.90 -11.55 0.84
C ILE A 90 -0.38 -10.85 2.11
N LEU A 91 0.41 -9.78 1.95
CA LEU A 91 0.84 -8.91 3.04
C LEU A 91 -0.13 -7.74 3.18
N SER A 92 -0.93 -7.78 4.24
CA SER A 92 -1.80 -6.64 4.60
C SER A 92 -1.02 -5.58 5.38
N THR A 93 -1.56 -4.36 5.41
CA THR A 93 -0.98 -3.27 6.22
C THR A 93 -0.98 -3.57 7.71
N LEU A 94 -1.91 -4.39 8.21
CA LEU A 94 -1.91 -4.82 9.62
C LEU A 94 -0.66 -5.67 9.92
N VAL A 95 -0.34 -6.59 9.02
CA VAL A 95 0.84 -7.45 9.12
C VAL A 95 2.12 -6.62 9.02
N MET A 96 2.16 -5.67 8.07
CA MET A 96 3.27 -4.71 7.96
C MET A 96 3.43 -3.86 9.23
N ALA A 97 2.34 -3.36 9.81
CA ALA A 97 2.37 -2.56 11.03
C ALA A 97 2.91 -3.36 12.21
N ALA A 98 2.49 -4.62 12.37
CA ALA A 98 3.04 -5.50 13.40
C ALA A 98 4.55 -5.72 13.26
N MET A 99 5.06 -5.85 12.01
CA MET A 99 6.50 -5.90 11.76
C MET A 99 7.20 -4.57 12.08
N HIS A 100 6.55 -3.43 11.82
CA HIS A 100 7.10 -2.10 12.09
C HIS A 100 7.17 -1.77 13.58
N GLU A 101 6.22 -2.27 14.36
CA GLU A 101 6.15 -2.12 15.81
C GLU A 101 7.09 -3.08 16.57
N ASP A 102 7.79 -3.98 15.86
CA ASP A 102 8.73 -4.91 16.48
C ASP A 102 9.97 -4.18 17.00
N ASP A 103 10.02 -3.99 18.31
CA ASP A 103 11.15 -3.41 19.04
C ASP A 103 12.04 -4.47 19.71
N SER A 104 11.79 -5.75 19.43
CA SER A 104 12.59 -6.83 20.00
C SER A 104 14.01 -6.83 19.42
N PRO A 105 15.05 -7.12 20.23
CA PRO A 105 16.43 -7.11 19.74
C PRO A 105 16.71 -8.12 18.62
N ASP A 106 15.90 -9.16 18.53
CA ASP A 106 16.02 -10.26 17.57
C ASP A 106 14.98 -10.22 16.43
N LEU A 107 14.13 -9.19 16.39
CA LEU A 107 13.04 -9.04 15.42
C LEU A 107 12.14 -10.28 15.36
N ASN A 108 11.78 -10.84 16.51
CA ASN A 108 11.04 -12.09 16.58
C ASN A 108 9.60 -11.97 16.05
N VAL A 109 8.98 -10.79 16.08
CA VAL A 109 7.65 -10.56 15.50
C VAL A 109 7.77 -10.51 13.99
N VAL A 110 8.79 -9.86 13.45
CA VAL A 110 9.09 -9.90 12.02
C VAL A 110 9.32 -11.34 11.56
N ALA A 111 10.17 -12.09 12.26
CA ALA A 111 10.50 -13.47 11.90
C ALA A 111 9.26 -14.37 11.90
N ARG A 112 8.43 -14.31 12.96
CA ARG A 112 7.16 -15.06 13.04
C ARG A 112 6.20 -14.66 11.93
N THR A 113 6.03 -13.37 11.73
CA THR A 113 5.13 -12.82 10.71
C THR A 113 5.52 -13.27 9.31
N LEU A 114 6.81 -13.19 8.97
CA LEU A 114 7.29 -13.67 7.69
C LEU A 114 7.11 -15.18 7.57
N ASN A 115 7.39 -15.99 8.60
CA ASN A 115 7.13 -17.43 8.54
C ASN A 115 5.64 -17.76 8.36
N ASP A 116 4.74 -17.04 9.03
CA ASP A 116 3.30 -17.27 8.93
C ASP A 116 2.75 -16.95 7.52
N VAL A 117 3.30 -15.92 6.87
CA VAL A 117 2.86 -15.47 5.53
C VAL A 117 3.61 -16.23 4.41
N LEU A 118 4.90 -16.50 4.61
CA LEU A 118 5.79 -17.07 3.60
C LEU A 118 5.89 -18.59 3.70
N GLY A 119 5.48 -19.20 4.80
CA GLY A 119 5.63 -20.64 5.03
C GLY A 119 7.08 -21.11 5.09
N THR A 120 8.00 -20.22 5.50
CA THR A 120 9.43 -20.49 5.68
C THR A 120 9.76 -21.07 7.05
#